data_AF-A0A3D5YEF0-F1
#
_entry.id   AF-A0A3D5YEF0-F1
#
_cell.length_a   1.000
_cell.length_b   1.000
_cell.length_c   1.000
_cell.angle_alpha   90.00
_cell.angle_beta   90.00
_cell.angle_gamma   90.00
#
_symmetry.space_group_name_H-M   'P 1'
#
loop_
_entity.id
_entity.type
_entity.pdbx_description
1 polymer ?
#
loop_
_entity_poly.entity_id
_entity_poly.type
_entity_poly.pdbx_seq_one_letter_code
_entity_poly.pdbx_strand_id
1 'polypeptide(L)' 'MRSSKRTFKPNLIYRKVKLEDGTSVRIKICSKVYKKLKGFI' A
#
# COMPACT_ATOMS: atom_id res chain seq x y z
N MET A 1 -16.19 -24.43 -21.60
CA MET A 1 -15.64 -23.65 -20.47
C MET A 1 -16.20 -22.24 -20.51
N ARG A 2 -17.01 -21.82 -19.52
CA ARG A 2 -17.45 -20.42 -19.39
C ARG A 2 -16.34 -19.62 -18.67
N SER A 3 -15.76 -18.66 -19.39
CA SER A 3 -14.76 -17.74 -18.83
C SER A 3 -15.48 -16.59 -18.12
N SER A 4 -15.28 -16.47 -16.81
CA SER A 4 -15.70 -15.30 -16.04
C SER A 4 -14.56 -14.29 -16.01
N LYS A 5 -14.84 -13.03 -16.36
CA LYS A 5 -13.85 -11.96 -16.30
C LYS A 5 -13.50 -11.68 -14.83
N ARG A 6 -12.29 -12.04 -14.39
CA ARG A 6 -11.75 -11.71 -13.07
C ARG A 6 -10.72 -10.59 -13.16
N THR A 7 -10.83 -9.58 -12.30
CA THR A 7 -9.79 -8.57 -12.12
C THR A 7 -8.94 -8.90 -10.89
N PHE A 8 -7.62 -8.81 -11.04
CA PHE A 8 -6.69 -8.98 -9.95
C PHE A 8 -6.47 -7.62 -9.28
N LYS A 9 -6.88 -7.49 -8.03
CA LYS A 9 -6.68 -6.24 -7.27
C LYS A 9 -5.25 -6.19 -6.71
N PRO A 10 -4.63 -5.01 -6.68
CA PRO A 10 -3.34 -4.84 -6.04
C PRO A 10 -3.44 -5.11 -4.53
N ASN A 11 -2.39 -5.69 -3.96
CA ASN A 11 -2.31 -5.92 -2.52
C ASN A 11 -1.93 -4.60 -1.81
N LEU A 12 -2.91 -4.02 -1.11
CA LEU A 12 -2.81 -2.73 -0.42
C LEU A 12 -2.65 -2.95 1.10
N ILE A 13 -1.70 -2.25 1.69
CA ILE A 13 -1.37 -2.25 3.12
C ILE A 13 -1.75 -0.89 3.70
N TYR A 14 -2.35 -0.89 4.89
CA TYR A 14 -2.64 0.34 5.63
C TYR A 14 -1.51 0.62 6.61
N ARG A 15 -0.94 1.83 6.57
CA ARG A 15 0.10 2.26 7.50
C ARG A 15 -0.12 3.70 7.95
N LYS A 16 0.23 3.99 9.21
CA LYS A 16 0.38 5.37 9.69
C LYS A 16 1.79 5.83 9.39
N VAL A 17 1.92 6.93 8.66
CA VAL A 17 3.20 7.58 8.33
C VAL A 17 3.21 8.94 9.03
N LYS A 18 4.35 9.30 9.62
CA LYS A 18 4.56 10.63 10.20
C LYS A 18 5.07 11.54 9.09
N LEU A 19 4.41 12.67 8.90
CA LEU A 19 4.86 13.73 7.98
C LEU A 19 5.83 14.65 8.73
N GLU A 20 6.57 15.46 7.97
CA GLU A 20 7.57 16.40 8.51
C GLU A 20 6.95 17.41 9.48
N ASP A 21 5.67 17.75 9.27
CA ASP A 21 4.89 18.63 10.13
C ASP A 21 4.48 17.98 11.48
N GLY A 22 4.96 16.78 11.78
CA GLY A 22 4.65 16.03 13.02
C GLY A 22 3.28 15.35 13.03
N THR A 23 2.46 15.57 12.01
CA THR A 23 1.15 14.92 11.87
C THR A 23 1.31 13.45 11.45
N SER A 24 0.36 12.59 11.87
CA SER A 24 0.35 11.17 11.48
C SER A 24 -0.87 10.86 10.61
N VAL A 25 -0.63 10.41 9.39
CA VAL A 25 -1.68 10.14 8.39
C VAL A 25 -1.74 8.66 8.08
N ARG A 26 -2.96 8.11 7.96
CA ARG A 26 -3.18 6.72 7.55
C ARG A 26 -3.24 6.64 6.03
N ILE A 27 -2.27 5.99 5.43
CA ILE A 27 -2.12 5.87 3.97
C ILE A 27 -2.31 4.42 3.55
N LYS A 28 -2.90 4.20 2.37
CA LYS A 28 -2.91 2.89 1.68
C LYS A 28 -1.71 2.83 0.75
N ILE A 29 -0.83 1.85 0.94
CA ILE A 29 0.38 1.67 0.14
C ILE A 29 0.36 0.28 -0.51
N CYS A 30 0.77 0.18 -1.77
CA CYS A 30 1.00 -1.09 -2.44
C CYS A 30 2.13 -1.88 -1.75
N SER A 31 1.93 -3.17 -1.53
CA SER A 31 2.91 -4.03 -0.85
C SER A 31 4.31 -4.02 -1.49
N LYS A 32 4.39 -3.90 -2.82
CA LYS A 32 5.65 -3.76 -3.56
C LYS A 32 6.43 -2.50 -3.18
N VAL A 33 5.72 -1.38 -3.02
CA VAL A 33 6.31 -0.09 -2.63
C VAL A 33 6.73 -0.13 -1.17
N TYR A 34 5.87 -0.64 -0.30
CA TYR A 34 6.21 -0.83 1.12
C TYR A 34 7.48 -1.65 1.32
N LYS A 35 7.64 -2.79 0.62
CA LYS A 35 8.84 -3.63 0.73
C LYS A 35 10.11 -2.91 0.27
N LYS A 36 10.03 -2.07 -0.77
CA LYS A 36 11.16 -1.27 -1.25
C LYS A 36 11.59 -0.19 -0.26
N LEU A 37 10.61 0.45 0.39
CA LEU A 37 10.84 1.57 1.29
C LEU A 37 10.99 1.18 2.76
N LYS A 38 10.91 -0.12 3.09
CA LYS A 38 10.94 -0.66 4.47
C LYS A 38 12.19 -0.27 5.27
N GLY A 39 13.28 0.17 4.62
CA GLY A 39 14.49 0.66 5.28
C GLY A 39 14.65 2.19 5.29
N PHE A 40 13.76 2.92 4.63
CA PHE A 40 13.78 4.39 4.54
C PHE A 40 12.65 5.05 5.34
N ILE A 41 11.63 4.28 5.75
CA ILE A 41 10.45 4.72 6.51
C ILE A 41 10.54 4.25 7.95
#